data_AF-F0ZE08-F1
#
_entry.id   AF-F0ZE08-F1
#
_cell.length_a   1.000
_cell.length_b   1.000
_cell.length_c   1.000
_cell.angle_alpha   90.00
_cell.angle_beta   90.00
_cell.angle_gamma   90.00
#
_symmetry.space_group_name_H-M   'P 1'
#
loop_
_entity.id
_entity.type
_entity.pdbx_description
1 polymer ?
#
loop_
_entity_poly.entity_id
_entity_poly.type
_entity_poly.pdbx_seq_one_letter_code
_entity_poly.pdbx_strand_id
1 'polypeptide(L)'
;MAGLGVAIPLMMAGLYTLSSAIVAANGLTLVQVIGNKDDKHHIVYSEKPDVPKGGCRIVIVNQGKSWNRAVRIYQDKDVEQWTEVKCGDSTGKIARTNPAIKFDNKRADFKAGKTMYLAIMKPAAFGIWITEGGILIPEDKLHEFDGKTIYVYFDDAGDKFFEKAENRLFMNKLT
;
A
#
# COMPACT_ATOMS: atom_id res chain seq x y z
N MET A 1 -24.92 18.34 -28.57
CA MET A 1 -23.86 18.93 -27.74
C MET A 1 -23.06 17.79 -27.13
N ALA A 2 -21.85 17.54 -27.64
CA ALA A 2 -20.97 16.51 -27.12
C ALA A 2 -20.13 17.12 -26.00
N GLY A 3 -20.28 16.62 -24.77
CA GLY A 3 -19.40 16.98 -23.66
C GLY A 3 -18.02 16.40 -23.90
N LEU A 4 -17.04 17.27 -24.11
CA LEU A 4 -15.63 16.92 -24.11
C LEU A 4 -15.25 16.47 -22.69
N GLY A 5 -15.32 15.16 -22.44
CA GLY A 5 -14.71 14.54 -21.29
C GLY A 5 -13.20 14.69 -21.42
N VAL A 6 -12.64 15.69 -20.73
CA VAL A 6 -11.20 15.84 -20.60
C VAL A 6 -10.71 14.69 -19.74
N ALA A 7 -10.29 13.59 -20.37
CA ALA A 7 -9.46 12.60 -19.72
C ALA A 7 -8.13 13.29 -19.41
N ILE A 8 -7.94 13.70 -18.16
CA ILE A 8 -6.66 14.19 -17.68
C ILE A 8 -5.69 13.00 -17.76
N PRO A 9 -4.66 13.02 -18.62
CA PRO A 9 -3.66 11.97 -18.59
C PRO A 9 -2.93 12.09 -17.27
N LEU A 10 -3.10 11.08 -16.42
CA LEU A 10 -2.36 10.90 -15.19
C LEU A 10 -0.88 10.74 -15.58
N MET A 11 -0.12 11.84 -15.69
CA MET A 11 1.34 11.78 -15.66
C MET A 11 1.74 11.47 -14.21
N MET A 12 1.60 10.19 -13.85
CA MET A 12 1.97 9.67 -12.54
C MET A 12 3.46 9.41 -12.55
N ALA A 13 4.24 10.31 -11.97
CA ALA A 13 5.61 10.00 -11.59
C ALA A 13 5.58 8.75 -10.67
N GLY A 14 6.32 7.70 -11.02
CA GLY A 14 6.46 6.50 -10.17
C GLY A 14 5.28 5.52 -10.17
N LEU A 15 4.46 5.47 -11.24
CA LEU A 15 3.50 4.38 -11.42
C LEU A 15 4.22 3.11 -11.89
N TYR A 16 4.03 2.01 -11.17
CA TYR A 16 4.57 0.71 -11.58
C TYR A 16 3.45 -0.30 -11.79
N THR A 17 3.45 -0.87 -12.99
CA THR A 17 2.61 -2.03 -13.30
C THR A 17 3.38 -3.27 -12.86
N LEU A 18 2.79 -4.06 -11.95
CA LEU A 18 3.33 -5.37 -11.62
C LEU A 18 3.15 -6.30 -12.82
N SER A 19 4.14 -6.33 -13.72
CA SER A 19 4.14 -7.19 -14.92
C SER A 19 4.41 -8.65 -14.59
N SER A 20 5.08 -8.91 -13.46
CA SER A 20 5.37 -10.26 -12.97
C SER A 20 5.72 -10.22 -11.49
N ALA A 21 5.13 -11.13 -10.74
CA ALA A 21 5.47 -11.38 -9.36
C ALA A 21 6.92 -11.93 -9.25
N ILE A 22 7.89 -11.16 -8.72
CA ILE A 22 9.17 -11.72 -8.25
C ILE A 22 8.89 -12.52 -6.96
N VAL A 23 8.53 -13.79 -7.11
CA VAL A 23 8.31 -14.69 -5.99
C VAL A 23 9.67 -15.08 -5.42
N ALA A 24 10.03 -14.54 -4.25
CA ALA A 24 11.14 -15.06 -3.47
C ALA A 24 10.63 -16.26 -2.63
N ALA A 25 11.55 -17.11 -2.16
CA ALA A 25 11.25 -18.35 -1.44
C ALA A 25 10.40 -18.17 -0.15
N ASN A 26 10.22 -16.93 0.32
CA ASN A 26 9.43 -16.55 1.50
C ASN A 26 8.25 -15.62 1.14
N GLY A 27 7.63 -15.84 -0.02
CA GLY A 27 6.63 -14.95 -0.60
C GLY A 27 7.24 -13.87 -1.49
N LEU A 28 6.40 -13.08 -2.15
CA LEU A 28 6.89 -11.97 -2.94
C LEU A 28 7.27 -10.82 -2.04
N THR A 29 8.53 -10.44 -2.14
CA THR A 29 9.03 -9.20 -1.57
C THR A 29 9.27 -8.26 -2.74
N LEU A 30 8.36 -7.31 -2.96
CA LEU A 30 8.66 -6.17 -3.81
C LEU A 30 9.31 -5.10 -2.91
N VAL A 31 10.64 -5.07 -2.89
CA VAL A 31 11.35 -3.92 -2.33
C VAL A 31 11.29 -2.82 -3.38
N GLN A 32 10.53 -1.75 -3.11
CA GLN A 32 10.35 -0.69 -4.08
C GLN A 32 10.63 0.68 -3.48
N VAL A 33 11.59 1.38 -4.07
CA VAL A 33 11.75 2.81 -3.81
C VAL A 33 10.69 3.54 -4.63
N ILE A 34 9.60 3.96 -3.99
CA ILE A 34 8.59 4.81 -4.59
C ILE A 34 8.77 6.18 -3.93
N GLY A 35 9.07 7.21 -4.73
CA GLY A 35 9.34 8.55 -4.22
C GLY A 35 10.81 8.98 -4.45
N ASN A 36 11.27 9.95 -3.67
CA ASN A 36 12.66 10.41 -3.73
C ASN A 36 13.59 9.31 -3.18
N LYS A 37 14.88 9.31 -3.56
CA LYS A 37 15.87 8.27 -3.18
C LYS A 37 15.95 7.91 -1.68
N ASP A 38 15.43 8.78 -0.83
CA ASP A 38 15.44 8.70 0.63
C ASP A 38 14.14 8.09 1.22
N ASP A 39 13.05 8.03 0.44
CA ASP A 39 11.77 7.41 0.80
C ASP A 39 11.70 6.00 0.18
N LYS A 40 12.18 4.98 0.91
CA LYS A 40 12.06 3.58 0.50
C LYS A 40 10.79 2.98 1.09
N HIS A 41 10.09 2.16 0.32
CA HIS A 41 8.91 1.43 0.79
C HIS A 41 9.12 -0.07 0.59
N HIS A 42 8.71 -0.86 1.56
CA HIS A 42 8.73 -2.31 1.41
C HIS A 42 7.31 -2.81 1.25
N ILE A 43 7.05 -3.51 0.16
CA ILE A 43 5.72 -4.04 -0.13
C ILE A 43 5.84 -5.56 -0.18
N VAL A 44 5.16 -6.20 0.77
CA VAL A 44 5.22 -7.65 0.97
C VAL A 44 3.79 -8.17 1.00
N TYR A 45 3.53 -9.38 0.53
CA TYR A 45 2.25 -10.03 0.74
C TYR A 45 2.36 -11.38 1.42
N SER A 46 1.30 -11.83 2.07
CA SER A 46 1.25 -13.16 2.69
C SER A 46 1.37 -14.26 1.64
N GLU A 47 2.21 -15.26 1.91
CA GLU A 47 2.42 -16.40 1.01
C GLU A 47 1.13 -17.16 0.71
N LYS A 48 0.27 -17.27 1.74
CA LYS A 48 -0.96 -18.04 1.71
C LYS A 48 -2.15 -17.14 2.07
N PRO A 49 -3.35 -17.44 1.55
CA PRO A 49 -4.56 -16.77 1.94
C PRO A 49 -4.77 -16.82 3.46
N ASP A 50 -4.97 -15.66 4.08
CA ASP A 50 -5.17 -15.45 5.51
C ASP A 50 -6.40 -14.56 5.80
N VAL A 51 -7.13 -14.16 4.75
CA VAL A 51 -8.42 -13.47 4.81
C VAL A 51 -9.42 -14.11 3.84
N PRO A 52 -10.74 -13.86 3.98
CA PRO A 52 -11.72 -14.45 3.09
C PRO A 52 -11.50 -14.02 1.63
N LYS A 53 -11.76 -14.95 0.71
CA LYS A 53 -11.69 -14.73 -0.75
C LYS A 53 -12.65 -13.62 -1.23
N GLY A 54 -12.45 -13.21 -2.48
CA GLY A 54 -13.13 -12.09 -3.12
C GLY A 54 -12.49 -10.74 -2.77
N GLY A 55 -11.25 -10.73 -2.32
CA GLY A 55 -10.57 -9.52 -1.86
C GLY A 55 -9.23 -9.79 -1.19
N CYS A 56 -8.62 -8.73 -0.71
CA CYS A 56 -7.37 -8.78 0.06
C CYS A 56 -7.46 -7.86 1.28
N ARG A 57 -6.54 -8.02 2.23
CA ARG A 57 -6.33 -7.04 3.31
C ARG A 57 -5.14 -6.17 2.94
N ILE A 58 -5.30 -4.85 3.06
CA ILE A 58 -4.19 -3.90 2.98
C ILE A 58 -3.82 -3.51 4.40
N VAL A 59 -2.54 -3.63 4.74
CA VAL A 59 -1.96 -3.24 6.03
C VAL A 59 -0.90 -2.20 5.75
N ILE A 60 -1.05 -1.02 6.35
CA ILE A 60 0.03 -0.04 6.42
C ILE A 60 0.77 -0.25 7.73
N VAL A 61 2.09 -0.32 7.66
CA VAL A 61 2.96 -0.44 8.83
C VAL A 61 3.95 0.71 8.77
N ASN A 62 4.01 1.48 9.84
CA ASN A 62 4.86 2.66 9.91
C ASN A 62 5.67 2.62 11.21
N GLN A 63 6.86 3.17 11.19
CA GLN A 63 7.61 3.41 12.41
C GLN A 63 6.89 4.48 13.24
N GLY A 64 6.79 4.28 14.56
CA GLY A 64 5.72 4.85 15.37
C GLY A 64 5.78 6.38 15.58
N LYS A 65 6.97 6.97 15.36
CA LYS A 65 7.21 8.43 15.41
C LYS A 65 7.37 9.06 14.02
N SER A 66 7.23 8.26 12.97
CA SER A 66 7.38 8.70 11.60
C SER A 66 6.18 9.52 11.15
N TRP A 67 6.38 10.38 10.16
CA TRP A 67 5.30 11.17 9.57
C TRP A 67 4.13 10.28 9.15
N ASN A 68 2.91 10.81 9.27
CA ASN A 68 1.73 10.13 8.76
C ASN A 68 1.91 9.70 7.30
N ARG A 69 1.48 8.49 6.99
CA ARG A 69 1.44 7.90 5.66
C ARG A 69 0.06 7.30 5.42
N ALA A 70 -0.32 7.20 4.16
CA ALA A 70 -1.58 6.57 3.79
C ALA A 70 -1.43 5.70 2.54
N VAL A 71 -2.27 4.68 2.45
CA VAL A 71 -2.54 3.99 1.19
C VAL A 71 -4.00 4.22 0.85
N ARG A 72 -4.24 4.79 -0.33
CA ARG A 72 -5.58 4.94 -0.91
C ARG A 72 -5.81 3.83 -1.93
N ILE A 73 -6.94 3.17 -1.79
CA ILE A 73 -7.32 1.99 -2.55
C ILE A 73 -8.43 2.43 -3.51
N TYR A 74 -8.10 2.46 -4.80
CA TYR A 74 -9.02 2.81 -5.87
C TYR A 74 -9.42 1.56 -6.64
N GLN A 75 -10.70 1.49 -6.97
CA GLN A 75 -11.29 0.42 -7.76
C GLN A 75 -12.39 0.97 -8.65
N ASP A 76 -12.00 1.81 -9.60
CA ASP A 76 -12.78 2.17 -10.78
C ASP A 76 -11.91 3.01 -11.74
N LYS A 77 -12.47 3.36 -12.90
CA LYS A 77 -11.92 4.39 -13.81
C LYS A 77 -12.02 5.80 -13.18
N ASP A 78 -12.96 5.98 -12.25
CA ASP A 78 -13.22 7.25 -11.57
C ASP A 78 -12.45 7.34 -10.24
N VAL A 79 -11.43 8.18 -10.23
CA VAL A 79 -10.45 8.38 -9.15
C VAL A 79 -11.04 9.10 -7.92
N GLU A 80 -12.35 9.34 -7.87
CA GLU A 80 -13.00 10.15 -6.82
C GLU A 80 -13.47 9.32 -5.61
N GLN A 81 -13.58 7.99 -5.75
CA GLN A 81 -13.96 7.12 -4.65
C GLN A 81 -12.80 6.21 -4.25
N TRP A 82 -12.32 6.37 -3.02
CA TRP A 82 -11.27 5.52 -2.45
C TRP A 82 -11.62 5.06 -1.05
N THR A 83 -11.07 3.90 -0.71
CA THR A 83 -10.90 3.50 0.69
C THR A 83 -9.50 3.87 1.14
N GLU A 84 -9.30 4.17 2.41
CA GLU A 84 -8.02 4.63 2.92
C GLU A 84 -7.61 3.85 4.17
N VAL A 85 -6.31 3.57 4.27
CA VAL A 85 -5.64 3.15 5.52
C VAL A 85 -4.54 4.15 5.84
N LYS A 86 -4.42 4.54 7.12
CA LYS A 86 -3.51 5.60 7.57
C LYS A 86 -2.77 5.19 8.83
N CYS A 87 -1.48 5.49 8.88
CA CYS A 87 -0.66 5.22 10.05
C CYS A 87 0.55 6.16 10.15
N GLY A 88 0.93 6.54 11.37
CA GLY A 88 2.13 7.32 11.66
C GLY A 88 2.07 8.02 13.02
N ASP A 89 2.69 9.20 13.12
CA ASP A 89 2.83 9.98 14.35
C ASP A 89 1.53 10.11 15.16
N SER A 90 0.42 10.37 14.49
CA SER A 90 -0.89 10.71 15.08
C SER A 90 -2.02 9.78 14.65
N THR A 91 -1.72 8.76 13.82
CA THR A 91 -2.71 7.81 13.31
C THR A 91 -2.24 6.36 13.45
N GLY A 92 -3.18 5.41 13.39
CA GLY A 92 -2.91 3.98 13.52
C GLY A 92 -2.87 3.48 14.96
N LYS A 93 -2.60 2.19 15.11
CA LYS A 93 -2.56 1.45 16.37
C LYS A 93 -1.13 1.01 16.65
N ILE A 94 -0.72 1.05 17.91
CA ILE A 94 0.59 0.54 18.32
C ILE A 94 0.59 -0.99 18.18
N ALA A 95 1.64 -1.55 17.60
CA ALA A 95 1.77 -3.01 17.45
C ALA A 95 1.99 -3.67 18.82
N ARG A 96 1.29 -4.79 19.05
CA ARG A 96 1.34 -5.52 20.33
C ARG A 96 2.76 -5.90 20.76
N THR A 97 3.57 -6.32 19.81
CA THR A 97 4.91 -6.88 20.10
C THR A 97 6.04 -5.85 20.02
N ASN A 98 5.78 -4.66 19.46
CA ASN A 98 6.80 -3.62 19.35
C ASN A 98 6.16 -2.21 19.36
N PRO A 99 6.33 -1.43 20.45
CA PRO A 99 5.73 -0.11 20.56
C PRO A 99 6.34 0.93 19.61
N ALA A 100 7.50 0.64 19.02
CA ALA A 100 8.11 1.48 17.99
C ALA A 100 7.45 1.31 16.61
N ILE A 101 6.48 0.41 16.47
CA ILE A 101 5.76 0.16 15.22
C ILE A 101 4.28 0.51 15.44
N LYS A 102 3.71 1.20 14.48
CA LYS A 102 2.27 1.39 14.37
C LYS A 102 1.76 0.77 13.08
N PHE A 103 0.48 0.42 13.06
CA PHE A 103 -0.17 -0.11 11.89
C PHE A 103 -1.64 0.30 11.81
N ASP A 104 -2.18 0.23 10.61
CA ASP A 104 -3.62 0.20 10.38
C ASP A 104 -3.92 -0.78 9.23
N ASN A 105 -5.16 -1.26 9.15
CA ASN A 105 -5.52 -2.19 8.11
C ASN A 105 -6.98 -2.08 7.68
N LYS A 106 -7.22 -2.46 6.43
CA LYS A 106 -8.56 -2.49 5.85
C LYS A 106 -8.66 -3.63 4.85
N ARG A 107 -9.85 -4.21 4.75
CA ARG A 107 -10.19 -5.13 3.67
C ARG A 107 -10.58 -4.36 2.42
N ALA A 108 -10.10 -4.83 1.27
CA ALA A 108 -10.47 -4.36 -0.05
C ALA A 108 -11.05 -5.52 -0.85
N ASP A 109 -12.36 -5.50 -1.07
CA ASP A 109 -13.04 -6.50 -1.88
C ASP A 109 -12.76 -6.27 -3.37
N PHE A 110 -12.52 -7.33 -4.13
CA PHE A 110 -12.32 -7.22 -5.57
C PHE A 110 -13.63 -6.97 -6.30
N LYS A 111 -13.62 -6.02 -7.22
CA LYS A 111 -14.75 -5.76 -8.13
C LYS A 111 -14.47 -6.39 -9.49
N ALA A 112 -15.42 -7.18 -9.98
CA ALA A 112 -15.34 -7.77 -11.31
C ALA A 112 -15.22 -6.68 -12.39
N GLY A 113 -14.38 -6.90 -13.40
CA GLY A 113 -14.16 -5.93 -14.48
C GLY A 113 -13.28 -4.73 -14.10
N LYS A 114 -12.66 -4.72 -12.91
CA LYS A 114 -11.96 -3.55 -12.38
C LYS A 114 -10.50 -3.87 -12.02
N THR A 115 -9.65 -2.90 -12.28
CA THR A 115 -8.26 -2.86 -11.79
C THR A 115 -8.24 -2.29 -10.37
N MET A 116 -7.32 -2.75 -9.54
CA MET A 116 -7.05 -2.16 -8.23
C MET A 116 -5.82 -1.26 -8.32
N TYR A 117 -5.92 -0.04 -7.81
CA TYR A 117 -4.77 0.85 -7.65
C TYR A 117 -4.55 1.18 -6.18
N LEU A 118 -3.35 0.87 -5.68
CA LEU A 118 -2.89 1.20 -4.35
C LEU A 118 -2.00 2.44 -4.44
N ALA A 119 -2.57 3.62 -4.24
CA ALA A 119 -1.84 4.87 -4.25
C ALA A 119 -1.16 5.09 -2.89
N ILE A 120 0.15 5.27 -2.92
CA ILE A 120 0.96 5.61 -1.76
C ILE A 120 0.95 7.13 -1.59
N MET A 121 0.54 7.58 -0.42
CA MET A 121 0.29 8.99 -0.14
C MET A 121 1.16 9.49 1.00
N LYS A 122 1.65 10.74 0.85
CA LYS A 122 2.23 11.52 1.93
C LYS A 122 1.47 12.83 2.17
N PRO A 123 1.54 13.36 3.40
CA PRO A 123 1.11 14.71 3.67
C PRO A 123 1.97 15.72 2.90
N ALA A 124 1.33 16.76 2.42
CA ALA A 124 1.91 17.98 1.89
C ALA A 124 1.46 19.17 2.75
N ALA A 125 1.81 20.39 2.34
CA ALA A 125 1.40 21.60 3.02
C ALA A 125 -0.15 21.74 3.05
N PHE A 126 -0.65 22.46 4.07
CA PHE A 126 -2.06 22.80 4.21
C PHE A 126 -3.03 21.61 4.28
N GLY A 127 -2.59 20.47 4.81
CA GLY A 127 -3.43 19.27 4.99
C GLY A 127 -3.74 18.54 3.68
N ILE A 128 -3.13 18.95 2.58
CA ILE A 128 -3.24 18.28 1.28
C ILE A 128 -2.44 16.97 1.35
N TRP A 129 -2.95 15.93 0.69
CA TRP A 129 -2.25 14.67 0.50
C TRP A 129 -1.85 14.54 -0.96
N ILE A 130 -0.59 14.17 -1.21
CA ILE A 130 -0.06 13.95 -2.56
C ILE A 130 0.31 12.49 -2.75
N THR A 131 0.14 12.01 -3.98
CA THR A 131 0.54 10.66 -4.37
C THR A 131 2.04 10.64 -4.69
N GLU A 132 2.78 9.78 -4.02
CA GLU A 132 4.22 9.55 -4.27
C GLU A 132 4.46 8.53 -5.38
N GLY A 133 3.47 7.66 -5.58
CA GLY A 133 3.40 6.63 -6.59
C GLY A 133 2.42 5.57 -6.14
N GLY A 134 2.53 4.36 -6.67
CA GLY A 134 1.65 3.28 -6.26
C GLY A 134 1.77 2.03 -7.09
N ILE A 135 0.95 1.05 -6.71
CA ILE A 135 0.87 -0.25 -7.38
C ILE A 135 -0.43 -0.32 -8.15
N LEU A 136 -0.32 -0.58 -9.45
CA LEU A 136 -1.44 -1.01 -10.26
C LEU A 136 -1.49 -2.54 -10.28
N ILE A 137 -2.61 -3.12 -9.86
CA ILE A 137 -2.91 -4.56 -9.95
C ILE A 137 -4.01 -4.75 -11.00
N PRO A 138 -3.63 -5.13 -12.24
CA PRO A 138 -4.57 -5.43 -13.31
C PRO A 138 -5.61 -6.47 -12.90
N GLU A 139 -6.78 -6.43 -13.53
CA GLU A 139 -7.87 -7.37 -13.24
C GLU A 139 -7.44 -8.84 -13.36
N ASP A 140 -6.70 -9.17 -14.43
CA ASP A 140 -6.18 -10.51 -14.69
C ASP A 140 -5.16 -10.96 -13.63
N LYS A 141 -4.67 -10.06 -12.78
CA LYS A 141 -3.72 -10.33 -11.69
C LYS A 141 -4.33 -10.33 -10.30
N LEU A 142 -5.59 -9.92 -10.13
CA LEU A 142 -6.25 -9.89 -8.82
C LEU A 142 -6.28 -11.26 -8.15
N HIS A 143 -6.42 -12.34 -8.92
CA HIS A 143 -6.44 -13.71 -8.41
C HIS A 143 -5.15 -14.10 -7.66
N GLU A 144 -4.00 -13.48 -7.99
CA GLU A 144 -2.72 -13.74 -7.32
C GLU A 144 -2.72 -13.21 -5.87
N PHE A 145 -3.59 -12.24 -5.57
CA PHE A 145 -3.75 -11.57 -4.28
C PHE A 145 -5.01 -12.00 -3.52
N ASP A 146 -5.82 -12.89 -4.09
CA ASP A 146 -7.10 -13.29 -3.50
C ASP A 146 -6.93 -14.00 -2.16
N GLY A 147 -7.63 -13.47 -1.15
CA GLY A 147 -7.58 -13.93 0.23
C GLY A 147 -6.26 -13.62 0.93
N LYS A 148 -5.34 -12.85 0.34
CA LYS A 148 -4.04 -12.52 0.94
C LYS A 148 -4.05 -11.14 1.63
N THR A 149 -3.00 -10.90 2.41
CA THR A 149 -2.71 -9.62 3.04
C THR A 149 -1.51 -8.98 2.36
N ILE A 150 -1.66 -7.73 1.89
CA ILE A 150 -0.61 -6.88 1.37
C ILE A 150 -0.18 -5.91 2.48
N TYR A 151 1.10 -5.92 2.81
CA TYR A 151 1.75 -5.06 3.78
C TYR A 151 2.56 -3.99 3.05
N VAL A 152 2.36 -2.74 3.44
CA VAL A 152 3.13 -1.60 2.96
C VAL A 152 3.86 -1.00 4.16
N TYR A 153 5.17 -1.19 4.21
CA TYR A 153 6.05 -0.71 5.27
C TYR A 153 6.69 0.62 4.88
N PHE A 154 6.59 1.59 5.78
CA PHE A 154 7.16 2.93 5.65
C PHE A 154 8.27 3.12 6.69
N ASP A 155 9.47 3.43 6.21
CA ASP A 155 10.58 3.88 7.05
C ASP A 155 10.56 5.40 7.19
N ASP A 156 11.14 5.91 8.27
CA ASP A 156 11.61 7.30 8.28
C ASP A 156 12.79 7.46 7.31
N ALA A 157 12.85 8.62 6.66
CA ALA A 157 13.84 8.92 5.64
C ALA A 157 15.27 8.65 6.15
N GLY A 158 15.90 7.60 5.60
CA GLY A 158 17.26 7.18 5.93
C GLY A 158 17.43 6.15 7.06
N ASP A 159 16.39 5.83 7.85
CA ASP A 159 16.51 4.94 9.01
C ASP A 159 16.56 3.44 8.61
N LYS A 160 16.07 3.12 7.39
CA LYS A 160 16.14 1.78 6.78
C LYS A 160 15.63 0.66 7.70
N PHE A 161 14.71 0.98 8.60
CA PHE A 161 14.29 0.11 9.69
C PHE A 161 13.68 -1.20 9.16
N PHE A 162 12.84 -1.11 8.12
CA PHE A 162 12.20 -2.22 7.45
C PHE A 162 13.05 -2.82 6.31
N GLU A 163 14.28 -2.35 6.05
CA GLU A 163 15.22 -3.09 5.17
C GLU A 163 15.54 -4.46 5.78
N LYS A 164 15.57 -4.57 7.12
CA LYS A 164 15.73 -5.82 7.85
C LYS A 164 14.41 -6.59 7.89
N ALA A 165 14.38 -7.80 7.33
CA ALA A 165 13.17 -8.63 7.25
C ALA A 165 12.57 -8.96 8.63
N GLU A 166 13.38 -9.09 9.68
CA GLU A 166 12.94 -9.34 11.05
C GLU A 166 12.05 -8.25 11.66
N ASN A 167 12.20 -7.00 11.18
CA ASN A 167 11.40 -5.86 11.61
C ASN A 167 10.05 -5.78 10.90
N ARG A 168 9.85 -6.54 9.81
CA ARG A 168 8.60 -6.58 9.06
C ARG A 168 7.59 -7.46 9.78
N LEU A 169 6.83 -6.85 10.68
CA LEU A 169 5.80 -7.56 11.45
C LEU A 169 4.59 -7.90 10.57
N PHE A 170 4.02 -9.07 10.79
CA PHE A 170 2.77 -9.56 10.18
C PHE A 170 1.63 -9.49 11.21
N MET A 171 0.38 -9.68 10.75
CA MET A 171 -0.82 -9.46 11.57
C MET A 171 -0.79 -10.12 12.96
N ASN A 172 -0.27 -11.34 13.09
CA ASN A 172 -0.15 -12.04 14.38
C ASN A 172 0.77 -11.37 15.41
N LYS A 173 1.70 -10.52 14.95
CA LYS A 173 2.61 -9.73 15.79
C LYS A 173 2.14 -8.28 15.94
N LEU A 174 1.28 -7.81 15.02
CA LEU A 174 0.68 -6.47 15.04
C LEU A 174 -0.48 -6.39 16.04
N THR A 175 -1.41 -7.35 16.01
CA THR A 175 -2.57 -7.45 16.92
C THR A 175 -2.33 -8.43 18.05
#